data_AF-A0A4R6IPL5-F1
#
_entry.id   AF-A0A4R6IPL5-F1
#
_cell.length_a   1.000
_cell.length_b   1.000
_cell.length_c   1.000
_cell.angle_alpha   90.00
_cell.angle_beta   90.00
_cell.angle_gamma   90.00
#
_symmetry.space_group_name_H-M   'P 1'
#
loop_
_entity.id
_entity.type
_entity.pdbx_description
1 polymer ?
#
loop_
_entity_poly.entity_id
_entity_poly.type
_entity_poly.pdbx_seq_one_letter_code
_entity_poly.pdbx_strand_id
1 'polypeptide(L)' 'MVIFDSMNKDKELSAVIHSTSGGRLYIEAQDFFGQDKIKNMVSKLMESSIFKQIEREKNKK' A
#
# COMPACT_ATOMS: atom_id res chain seq x y z
N MET A 1 -8.22 -32.80 -25.11
CA MET A 1 -7.03 -32.45 -24.31
C MET A 1 -6.76 -30.99 -24.56
N VAL A 2 -7.14 -30.13 -23.61
CA VAL A 2 -7.17 -28.68 -23.83
C VAL A 2 -5.90 -28.09 -23.25
N ILE A 3 -4.99 -27.65 -24.12
CA ILE A 3 -3.79 -26.90 -23.73
C ILE A 3 -4.19 -25.42 -23.81
N PHE A 4 -4.78 -24.90 -22.73
CA PHE A 4 -4.99 -23.46 -22.55
C PHE A 4 -3.85 -22.88 -21.71
N ASP A 5 -3.33 -21.75 -22.17
CA ASP A 5 -2.60 -20.73 -21.43
C ASP A 5 -1.24 -21.10 -20.80
N SER A 6 -0.20 -21.12 -21.62
CA SER A 6 1.20 -21.08 -21.19
C SER A 6 1.94 -19.81 -21.65
N MET A 7 1.28 -18.64 -21.71
CA MET A 7 1.96 -17.40 -22.18
C MET A 7 1.64 -16.11 -21.40
N ASN A 8 1.10 -16.17 -20.17
CA ASN A 8 0.73 -14.94 -19.43
C ASN A 8 1.10 -14.92 -17.93
N LYS A 9 2.11 -15.67 -17.47
CA LYS A 9 2.50 -15.69 -16.04
C LYS A 9 3.84 -15.06 -15.67
N ASP A 10 4.55 -14.44 -16.62
CA ASP A 10 5.94 -14.00 -16.39
C ASP A 10 6.12 -12.48 -16.24
N LYS A 11 5.04 -11.68 -16.23
CA LYS A 11 5.14 -10.20 -16.18
C LYS A 11 4.86 -9.54 -14.84
N GLU A 12 4.50 -10.27 -13.78
CA GLU A 12 4.19 -9.66 -12.46
C GLU A 12 5.11 -10.09 -11.30
N LEU A 13 6.19 -10.83 -11.56
CA LEU A 13 7.10 -11.31 -10.51
C LEU A 13 8.40 -10.48 -10.40
N SER A 14 8.37 -9.21 -10.82
CA SER A 14 9.53 -8.30 -10.75
C SER A 14 9.66 -7.57 -9.40
N ALA A 15 8.89 -7.92 -8.38
CA ALA A 15 9.13 -7.42 -7.04
C ALA A 15 10.26 -8.27 -6.44
N VAL A 16 11.45 -7.69 -6.29
CA VAL A 16 12.67 -8.39 -5.88
C VAL A 16 12.40 -9.21 -4.62
N ILE A 17 12.54 -10.53 -4.74
CA ILE A 17 12.32 -11.47 -3.64
C ILE A 17 13.65 -11.70 -2.93
N HIS A 18 13.79 -11.23 -1.69
CA HIS A 18 14.94 -11.51 -0.84
C HIS A 18 14.65 -12.70 0.07
N SER A 19 15.44 -13.78 -0.08
CA SER A 19 15.39 -14.92 0.84
C SER A 19 16.41 -14.75 1.97
N THR A 20 16.00 -14.92 3.22
CA THR A 20 16.95 -15.03 4.34
C THR A 20 17.54 -16.43 4.42
N SER A 21 18.68 -16.58 5.10
CA SER A 21 19.29 -17.90 5.37
C SER A 21 18.39 -18.86 6.15
N GLY A 22 17.34 -18.35 6.80
CA GLY A 22 16.30 -19.14 7.47
C GLY A 22 15.05 -19.43 6.61
N GLY A 23 15.09 -19.16 5.30
CA GLY A 23 14.02 -19.51 4.36
C GLY A 23 12.83 -18.55 4.33
N ARG A 24 12.92 -17.36 4.92
CA ARG A 24 11.86 -16.33 4.83
C ARG A 24 12.02 -15.55 3.52
N LEU A 25 10.92 -15.38 2.79
CA LEU A 25 10.87 -14.59 1.56
C LEU A 25 10.30 -13.20 1.86
N TYR A 26 11.03 -12.16 1.46
CA TYR A 26 10.62 -10.77 1.54
C TYR A 26 10.41 -10.23 0.14
N ILE A 27 9.32 -9.51 -0.06
CA ILE A 27 9.00 -8.86 -1.32
C ILE A 27 9.18 -7.37 -1.09
N GLU A 28 9.93 -6.69 -1.97
CA GLU A 28 9.96 -5.23 -1.97
C GLU A 28 8.56 -4.70 -2.32
N ALA A 29 7.85 -4.24 -1.29
CA ALA A 29 6.57 -3.56 -1.44
C ALA A 29 6.79 -2.05 -1.44
N GLN A 30 5.99 -1.34 -2.24
CA GLN A 30 5.94 0.12 -2.18
C GLN A 30 5.49 0.54 -0.76
N ASP A 31 6.17 1.54 -0.19
CA ASP A 31 5.77 2.14 1.09
C ASP A 31 4.27 2.48 1.06
N PHE A 32 3.54 1.95 2.04
CA PHE A 32 2.11 2.15 2.18
C PHE A 32 1.73 3.64 2.16
N PHE A 33 2.47 4.48 2.87
CA PHE A 33 2.23 5.92 2.90
C PHE A 33 2.77 6.66 1.67
N GLY A 34 3.66 6.02 0.90
CA GLY A 34 4.19 6.52 -0.36
C GLY A 34 3.20 6.48 -1.52
N GLN A 35 2.16 5.64 -1.42
CA GLN A 35 1.16 5.44 -2.46
C GLN A 35 0.27 6.69 -2.65
N ASP A 36 0.09 7.14 -3.89
CA ASP A 36 -0.70 8.35 -4.19
C ASP A 36 -2.15 8.26 -3.73
N LYS A 37 -2.74 7.06 -3.78
CA LYS A 37 -4.09 6.81 -3.26
C LYS A 37 -4.18 7.09 -1.75
N ILE A 38 -3.17 6.65 -1.00
CA ILE A 38 -3.12 6.84 0.45
C ILE A 38 -2.89 8.31 0.78
N LYS A 39 -1.96 8.98 0.09
CA LYS A 39 -1.75 10.43 0.21
C LYS A 39 -3.03 11.22 -0.01
N ASN A 40 -3.72 10.97 -1.13
CA ASN A 40 -4.99 11.63 -1.45
C ASN A 40 -6.09 11.37 -0.42
N MET A 41 -6.16 10.15 0.11
CA MET A 41 -7.13 9.80 1.15
C MET A 41 -6.86 10.57 2.45
N VAL A 42 -5.59 10.64 2.88
CA VAL A 42 -5.19 11.38 4.08
C VAL A 42 -5.45 12.87 3.92
N SER A 43 -5.13 13.47 2.76
CA SER A 43 -5.44 14.88 2.49
C SER A 43 -6.93 15.19 2.63
N LYS A 44 -7.80 14.35 2.04
CA LYS A 44 -9.26 14.50 2.18
C LYS A 44 -9.72 14.34 3.62
N LEU A 45 -9.11 13.43 4.38
CA LEU A 45 -9.42 13.24 5.78
C LEU A 45 -9.07 14.49 6.60
N MET A 46 -7.91 15.12 6.35
CA MET A 46 -7.51 16.36 7.01
C MET A 46 -8.46 17.53 6.70
N GLU A 47 -9.05 17.55 5.51
CA GLU A 47 -10.02 18.58 5.13
C GLU A 47 -11.42 18.33 5.69
N SER A 48 -11.69 17.12 6.18
CA SER A 48 -13.00 16.71 6.69
C SER A 48 -13.45 17.53 7.91
N SER A 49 -14.77 17.69 8.04
CA SER A 49 -15.39 18.36 9.18
C SER A 49 -15.08 17.66 10.51
N ILE A 50 -14.96 16.33 10.49
CA ILE A 50 -14.65 15.49 11.66
C ILE A 50 -13.24 15.81 12.17
N PHE A 51 -12.24 15.81 11.28
CA PHE A 51 -10.87 16.14 11.65
C PHE A 51 -10.78 17.56 12.24
N LYS A 52 -11.40 18.54 11.58
CA LYS A 52 -11.47 19.92 12.06
C LYS A 52 -12.23 20.08 13.38
N GLN A 53 -13.20 19.21 13.67
CA GLN A 53 -13.89 19.22 14.96
C GLN A 53 -12.97 18.71 16.07
N ILE A 54 -12.30 17.57 15.86
CA ILE A 54 -11.37 17.00 16.84
C ILE A 54 -10.25 17.99 17.19
N GLU A 55 -9.64 18.64 16.19
CA GLU A 55 -8.59 19.65 16.43
C GLU A 55 -9.11 20.86 17.21
N ARG A 56 -10.34 21.30 16.98
CA ARG A 56 -10.97 22.38 17.76
C ARG A 56 -11.22 21.98 19.21
N GLU A 57 -11.61 20.74 19.47
CA GLU A 57 -11.83 20.24 20.83
C GLU A 57 -10.52 20.08 21.60
N LYS A 58 -9.46 19.63 20.92
CA LYS A 58 -8.12 19.52 21.48
C LYS A 58 -7.57 20.87 21.97
N ASN A 59 -7.76 21.94 21.18
CA ASN A 59 -7.24 23.27 21.49
C ASN A 59 -8.08 24.07 22.51
N LYS A 60 -9.16 23.48 23.04
CA LYS A 60 -9.99 24.08 24.10
C LYS A 60 -9.60 23.62 25.52
N LYS A 61 -8.65 22.68 25.65
CA LYS A 61 -8.01 22.33 26.92
C LYS A 61 -6.81 23.23 27.16
#